data_AF-A0A9E2UMI0-F1
#
_entry.id   AF-A0A9E2UMI0-F1
#
_cell.length_a   1.000
_cell.length_b   1.000
_cell.length_c   1.000
_cell.angle_alpha   90.00
_cell.angle_beta   90.00
_cell.angle_gamma   90.00
#
_symmetry.space_group_name_H-M   'P 1'
#
loop_
_entity.id
_entity.type
_entity.pdbx_description
1 polymer ?
#
loop_
_entity_poly.entity_id
_entity_poly.type
_entity_poly.pdbx_seq_one_letter_code
_entity_poly.pdbx_strand_id
1 'polypeptide(L)'
;MTKENGRGRFDRRRMIGAILAGAGMLFGTATWAAPDEAARKLLPDDIKQKGVLTAAMPLDFEPFNYLDAQNAQVGLDVDLFNAISEVLGVKTEIQRMGFASIVPAVKGGRVDVGMSAMGILPARLPLVSFVRYGHFSNGLIVKKGNPANVRNDQGCGARIAAEKGTQPL
;
A
#
# COMPACT_ATOMS: atom_id res chain seq x y z
N MET A 1 61.90 42.95 1.95
CA MET A 1 60.72 43.84 1.84
C MET A 1 59.48 42.96 1.94
N THR A 2 58.88 42.83 3.15
CA THR A 2 57.68 43.56 3.68
C THR A 2 56.39 42.74 3.45
N LYS A 3 55.71 42.25 4.52
CA LYS A 3 54.41 42.72 5.10
C LYS A 3 53.22 42.58 4.13
N GLU A 4 51.97 42.24 4.45
CA GLU A 4 51.09 42.11 5.63
C GLU A 4 49.82 41.35 5.10
N ASN A 5 49.17 40.46 5.85
CA ASN A 5 47.99 40.72 6.70
C ASN A 5 46.76 41.35 6.01
N GLY A 6 45.57 40.72 6.13
CA GLY A 6 44.30 41.41 5.84
C GLY A 6 43.08 40.53 5.51
N ARG A 7 42.36 40.06 6.54
CA ARG A 7 40.98 39.54 6.41
C ARG A 7 40.02 40.67 6.00
N GLY A 8 39.33 40.50 4.87
CA GLY A 8 38.23 41.36 4.42
C GLY A 8 36.89 40.63 4.47
N ARG A 9 36.06 41.00 5.44
CA ARG A 9 34.69 40.54 5.70
C ARG A 9 33.76 41.07 4.60
N PHE A 10 33.20 40.22 3.75
CA PHE A 10 32.19 40.66 2.77
C PHE A 10 30.76 40.42 3.25
N ASP A 11 30.01 41.50 3.15
CA ASP A 11 28.79 41.87 3.82
C ASP A 11 27.55 41.16 3.24
N ARG A 12 26.73 40.58 4.12
CA ARG A 12 25.42 39.99 3.80
C ARG A 12 24.40 41.12 3.73
N ARG A 13 24.34 41.85 2.61
CA ARG A 13 23.17 42.64 2.22
C ARG A 13 23.35 43.17 0.80
N ARG A 14 22.27 43.03 0.02
CA ARG A 14 22.05 43.50 -1.37
C ARG A 14 22.49 42.52 -2.45
N MET A 15 21.54 41.72 -2.94
CA MET A 15 21.31 41.59 -4.37
C MET A 15 19.85 41.17 -4.60
N ILE A 16 19.01 42.18 -4.86
CA ILE A 16 17.76 42.05 -5.60
C ILE A 16 18.15 41.97 -7.08
N GLY A 17 17.58 41.01 -7.80
CA GLY A 17 17.46 41.07 -9.26
C GLY A 17 18.37 40.11 -10.03
N ALA A 18 17.78 39.01 -10.52
CA ALA A 18 17.80 38.63 -11.94
C ALA A 18 16.98 37.35 -12.10
N ILE A 19 15.74 37.48 -12.60
CA ILE A 19 15.00 36.38 -13.20
C ILE A 19 15.71 36.07 -14.51
N LEU A 20 16.44 34.95 -14.56
CA LEU A 20 16.90 34.35 -15.80
C LEU A 20 16.00 33.17 -16.11
N ALA A 21 15.15 33.37 -17.11
CA ALA A 21 14.48 32.31 -17.84
C ALA A 21 15.54 31.41 -18.48
N GLY A 22 15.75 30.23 -17.90
CA GLY A 22 16.58 29.17 -18.43
C GLY A 22 15.72 27.95 -18.70
N ALA A 23 15.52 27.64 -19.98
CA ALA A 23 14.91 26.41 -20.43
C ALA A 23 15.67 25.19 -19.87
N GLY A 24 15.04 24.49 -18.93
CA GLY A 24 15.56 23.25 -18.36
C GLY A 24 14.47 22.21 -18.41
N MET A 25 14.66 21.21 -19.27
CA MET A 25 14.02 19.90 -19.33
C MET A 25 12.64 19.78 -18.64
N LEU A 26 11.61 19.58 -19.46
CA LEU A 26 10.36 18.93 -19.04
C LEU A 26 10.66 17.48 -18.61
N PHE A 27 11.31 17.30 -17.47
CA PHE A 27 10.99 16.15 -16.63
C PHE A 27 9.58 16.42 -16.18
N GLY A 28 8.62 15.70 -16.76
CA GLY A 28 7.27 15.62 -16.22
C GLY A 28 7.41 15.24 -14.77
N THR A 29 7.30 16.21 -13.87
CA THR A 29 7.10 15.93 -12.46
C THR A 29 5.78 15.20 -12.43
N ALA A 30 5.83 13.87 -12.25
CA ALA A 30 4.69 13.15 -11.74
C ALA A 30 4.30 13.94 -10.49
N THR A 31 3.24 14.73 -10.63
CA THR A 31 2.75 15.58 -9.55
C THR A 31 2.03 14.60 -8.67
N TRP A 32 2.80 13.91 -7.82
CA TRP A 32 2.26 13.10 -6.75
C TRP A 32 1.32 14.00 -5.97
N ALA A 33 0.06 13.57 -5.83
CA ALA A 33 -1.00 14.42 -5.34
C ALA A 33 -0.62 14.90 -3.93
N ALA A 34 -0.62 16.22 -3.72
CA ALA A 34 -0.47 16.76 -2.37
C ALA A 34 -1.54 16.15 -1.45
N PRO A 35 -1.25 15.95 -0.15
CA PRO A 35 -2.22 15.39 0.78
C PRO A 35 -3.56 16.11 0.69
N ASP A 36 -4.63 15.34 0.62
CA ASP A 36 -5.99 15.87 0.60
C ASP A 36 -6.37 16.28 2.03
N GLU A 37 -6.43 17.59 2.25
CA GLU A 37 -6.73 18.16 3.55
C GLU A 37 -8.13 17.77 4.07
N ALA A 38 -9.11 17.58 3.19
CA ALA A 38 -10.44 17.15 3.58
C ALA A 38 -10.44 15.69 4.03
N ALA A 39 -9.75 14.81 3.30
CA ALA A 39 -9.59 13.41 3.70
C ALA A 39 -8.80 13.28 5.01
N ARG A 40 -7.71 14.03 5.16
CA ARG A 40 -6.89 14.05 6.39
C ARG A 40 -7.68 14.49 7.61
N LYS A 41 -8.61 15.44 7.47
CA LYS A 41 -9.51 15.86 8.57
C LYS A 41 -10.45 14.76 9.04
N LEU A 42 -10.81 13.81 8.17
CA LEU A 42 -11.69 12.69 8.50
C LEU A 42 -10.97 11.53 9.20
N LEU A 43 -9.64 11.55 9.28
CA LEU A 43 -8.90 10.52 10.01
C LEU A 43 -9.30 10.49 11.49
N PRO A 44 -9.41 9.30 12.10
CA PRO A 44 -9.50 9.17 13.55
C PRO A 44 -8.31 9.85 14.26
N ASP A 45 -8.55 10.36 15.47
CA ASP A 45 -7.55 11.15 16.19
C ASP A 45 -6.29 10.36 16.55
N ASP A 46 -6.44 9.08 16.86
CA ASP A 46 -5.31 8.18 17.13
C ASP A 46 -4.41 8.01 15.89
N ILE A 47 -5.00 7.91 14.69
CA ILE A 47 -4.24 7.85 13.43
C ILE A 47 -3.54 9.18 13.15
N LYS A 48 -4.23 10.32 13.34
CA LYS A 48 -3.63 11.66 13.18
C LYS A 48 -2.44 11.86 14.13
N GLN A 49 -2.58 11.44 15.38
CA GLN A 49 -1.54 11.58 16.41
C GLN A 49 -0.33 10.69 16.12
N LYS A 50 -0.55 9.42 15.74
CA LYS A 50 0.57 8.51 15.44
C LYS A 50 1.20 8.78 14.08
N GLY A 51 0.48 9.40 13.14
CA GLY A 51 0.97 9.77 11.82
C GLY A 51 1.34 8.58 10.92
N VAL A 52 0.85 7.39 11.25
CA VAL A 52 1.13 6.12 10.57
C VAL A 52 -0.21 5.41 10.35
N LEU A 53 -0.40 4.83 9.17
CA LEU A 53 -1.47 3.90 8.88
C LEU A 53 -0.87 2.49 8.72
N THR A 54 -1.36 1.55 9.52
CA THR A 54 -0.86 0.16 9.54
C THR A 54 -1.77 -0.76 8.71
N ALA A 55 -1.18 -1.61 7.88
CA ALA A 55 -1.89 -2.63 7.12
C ALA A 55 -1.36 -4.04 7.39
N ALA A 56 -2.25 -5.03 7.38
CA ALA A 56 -1.89 -6.45 7.36
C ALA A 56 -1.99 -7.02 5.94
N MET A 57 -0.90 -7.66 5.48
CA MET A 57 -0.78 -8.32 4.18
C MET A 57 0.04 -9.63 4.30
N PRO A 58 -0.27 -10.71 3.57
CA PRO A 58 0.54 -11.94 3.56
C PRO A 58 1.91 -11.79 2.90
N LEU A 59 2.02 -10.92 1.89
CA LEU A 59 3.21 -10.67 1.07
C LEU A 59 3.74 -11.94 0.37
N ASP A 60 2.82 -12.79 -0.07
CA ASP A 60 3.07 -14.02 -0.84
C ASP A 60 1.99 -14.30 -1.90
N PHE A 61 1.28 -13.25 -2.34
CA PHE A 61 0.17 -13.35 -3.28
C PHE A 61 0.36 -12.42 -4.48
N GLU A 62 1.10 -12.86 -5.50
CA GLU A 62 1.22 -12.14 -6.76
C GLU A 62 -0.12 -12.09 -7.53
N PRO A 63 -0.42 -10.99 -8.25
CA PRO A 63 0.34 -9.72 -8.33
C PRO A 63 -0.10 -8.69 -7.27
N PHE A 64 -0.87 -9.11 -6.26
CA PHE A 64 -1.52 -8.22 -5.31
C PHE A 64 -0.57 -7.70 -4.23
N ASN A 65 0.06 -8.59 -3.48
CA ASN A 65 1.01 -8.21 -2.43
C ASN A 65 2.03 -9.32 -2.26
N TYR A 66 3.30 -9.02 -2.48
CA TYR A 66 4.38 -10.00 -2.46
C TYR A 66 5.72 -9.35 -2.12
N LEU A 67 6.71 -10.18 -1.81
CA LEU A 67 8.10 -9.74 -1.70
C LEU A 67 8.80 -9.96 -3.04
N ASP A 68 9.46 -8.93 -3.57
CA ASP A 68 10.31 -9.08 -4.75
C ASP A 68 11.63 -9.79 -4.43
N ALA A 69 12.49 -9.94 -5.44
CA ALA A 69 13.80 -10.58 -5.29
C ALA A 69 14.75 -9.84 -4.32
N GLN A 70 14.46 -8.59 -3.98
CA GLN A 70 15.20 -7.76 -3.04
C GLN A 70 14.54 -7.74 -1.65
N ASN A 71 13.48 -8.52 -1.44
CA ASN A 71 12.60 -8.49 -0.26
C ASN A 71 11.87 -7.16 -0.05
N ALA A 72 11.72 -6.35 -1.10
CA ALA A 72 10.84 -5.19 -1.05
C ALA A 72 9.38 -5.65 -1.15
N GLN A 73 8.52 -5.00 -0.38
CA GLN A 73 7.08 -5.24 -0.39
C GLN A 73 6.52 -4.52 -1.63
N VAL A 74 5.91 -5.26 -2.54
CA VAL A 74 5.43 -4.76 -3.84
C VAL A 74 4.09 -5.39 -4.22
N GLY A 75 3.45 -4.84 -5.24
CA GLY A 75 2.21 -5.36 -5.82
C GLY A 75 1.06 -4.35 -5.74
N LEU A 76 -0.04 -4.68 -6.41
CA LEU A 76 -1.20 -3.79 -6.54
C LEU A 76 -1.73 -3.27 -5.19
N ASP A 77 -1.83 -4.15 -4.19
CA ASP A 77 -2.35 -3.80 -2.88
C ASP A 77 -1.35 -2.94 -2.09
N VAL A 78 -0.05 -3.18 -2.25
CA VAL A 78 1.01 -2.36 -1.63
C VAL A 78 0.99 -0.95 -2.23
N ASP A 79 0.95 -0.86 -3.56
CA ASP A 79 0.93 0.41 -4.28
C ASP A 79 -0.33 1.22 -3.95
N LEU A 80 -1.50 0.57 -3.92
CA LEU A 80 -2.76 1.22 -3.58
C LEU A 80 -2.77 1.67 -2.10
N PHE A 81 -2.24 0.89 -1.16
CA PHE A 81 -2.14 1.28 0.24
C PHE A 81 -1.19 2.48 0.44
N ASN A 82 -0.08 2.50 -0.27
CA ASN A 82 0.86 3.61 -0.27
C ASN A 82 0.21 4.88 -0.82
N ALA A 83 -0.48 4.79 -1.96
CA ALA A 83 -1.19 5.92 -2.55
C ALA A 83 -2.29 6.47 -1.62
N ILE A 84 -3.06 5.59 -0.97
CA ILE A 84 -4.06 6.01 0.03
C ILE A 84 -3.40 6.79 1.17
N SER A 85 -2.30 6.27 1.70
CA SER A 85 -1.60 6.91 2.83
C SER A 85 -0.98 8.26 2.45
N GLU A 86 -0.47 8.38 1.23
CA GLU A 86 0.02 9.64 0.68
C GLU A 86 -1.09 10.70 0.61
N VAL A 87 -2.26 10.33 0.06
CA VAL A 87 -3.45 11.20 0.03
C VAL A 87 -3.88 11.61 1.44
N LEU A 88 -3.78 10.70 2.41
CA LEU A 88 -4.10 10.96 3.81
C LEU A 88 -3.01 11.75 4.55
N GLY A 89 -1.82 11.90 3.97
CA GLY A 89 -0.68 12.58 4.58
C GLY A 89 -0.09 11.85 5.78
N VAL A 90 -0.12 10.51 5.79
CA VAL A 90 0.42 9.65 6.85
C VAL A 90 1.44 8.66 6.27
N LYS A 91 2.33 8.14 7.14
CA LYS A 91 3.29 7.10 6.74
C LYS A 91 2.61 5.74 6.63
N THR A 92 3.17 4.86 5.82
CA THR A 92 2.71 3.47 5.69
C THR A 92 3.53 2.56 6.59
N GLU A 93 2.87 1.57 7.19
CA GLU A 93 3.53 0.43 7.81
C GLU A 93 2.76 -0.84 7.44
N ILE A 94 3.40 -1.75 6.72
CA ILE A 94 2.78 -3.02 6.33
C ILE A 94 3.38 -4.15 7.16
N GLN A 95 2.51 -4.84 7.88
CA GLN A 95 2.85 -5.98 8.71
C GLN A 95 2.53 -7.29 7.99
N ARG A 96 3.57 -8.11 7.82
CA ARG A 96 3.44 -9.42 7.20
C ARG A 96 2.74 -10.40 8.13
N MET A 97 1.60 -10.96 7.72
CA MET A 97 0.92 -12.04 8.45
C MET A 97 0.04 -12.90 7.55
N GLY A 98 -0.16 -14.17 7.93
CA GLY A 98 -1.01 -15.08 7.13
C GLY A 98 -2.46 -14.60 7.01
N PHE A 99 -3.10 -14.91 5.88
CA PHE A 99 -4.41 -14.39 5.49
C PHE A 99 -5.49 -14.56 6.56
N ALA A 100 -5.55 -15.74 7.21
CA ALA A 100 -6.52 -16.04 8.26
C ALA A 100 -6.42 -15.13 9.50
N SER A 101 -5.28 -14.47 9.71
CA SER A 101 -5.03 -13.59 10.86
C SER A 101 -5.44 -12.14 10.63
N ILE A 102 -5.69 -11.73 9.38
CA ILE A 102 -5.95 -10.34 9.01
C ILE A 102 -7.22 -9.81 9.69
N VAL A 103 -8.36 -10.47 9.53
CA VAL A 103 -9.63 -10.02 10.11
C VAL A 103 -9.56 -9.95 11.64
N PRO A 104 -9.04 -10.97 12.36
CA PRO A 104 -8.81 -10.85 13.80
C PRO A 104 -7.88 -9.71 14.20
N ALA A 105 -6.82 -9.43 13.42
CA ALA A 105 -5.88 -8.35 13.71
C ALA A 105 -6.52 -6.96 13.59
N VAL A 106 -7.33 -6.74 12.54
CA VAL A 106 -8.12 -5.51 12.38
C VAL A 106 -9.15 -5.37 13.49
N LYS A 107 -9.95 -6.43 13.72
CA LYS A 107 -10.98 -6.43 14.78
C LYS A 107 -10.38 -6.13 16.17
N GLY A 108 -9.19 -6.65 16.44
CA GLY A 108 -8.48 -6.45 17.70
C GLY A 108 -7.72 -5.12 17.80
N GLY A 109 -7.73 -4.28 16.76
CA GLY A 109 -7.01 -3.00 16.74
C GLY A 109 -5.49 -3.14 16.69
N ARG A 110 -4.95 -4.30 16.28
CA ARG A 110 -3.49 -4.50 16.12
C ARG A 110 -2.98 -3.80 14.85
N VAL A 111 -3.80 -3.78 13.82
CA VAL A 111 -3.57 -3.04 12.57
C VAL A 111 -4.84 -2.27 12.22
N ASP A 112 -4.69 -1.20 11.46
CA ASP A 112 -5.80 -0.32 11.07
C ASP A 112 -6.58 -0.88 9.87
N VAL A 113 -5.86 -1.50 8.93
CA VAL A 113 -6.40 -1.98 7.65
C VAL A 113 -5.94 -3.41 7.37
N GLY A 114 -6.80 -4.20 6.75
CA GLY A 114 -6.43 -5.46 6.12
C GLY A 114 -6.62 -5.35 4.61
N MET A 115 -5.59 -5.67 3.81
CA MET A 115 -5.64 -5.41 2.37
C MET A 115 -4.93 -6.53 1.60
N SER A 116 -5.72 -7.44 1.04
CA SER A 116 -5.21 -8.63 0.35
C SER A 116 -6.30 -9.26 -0.53
N ALA A 117 -6.81 -8.51 -1.51
CA ALA A 117 -7.95 -8.88 -2.37
C ALA A 117 -9.10 -9.60 -1.63
N MET A 118 -9.42 -9.14 -0.42
CA MET A 118 -10.26 -9.88 0.50
C MET A 118 -11.73 -9.84 0.09
N GLY A 119 -12.31 -11.03 -0.14
CA GLY A 119 -13.75 -11.16 -0.39
C GLY A 119 -14.61 -10.60 0.76
N ILE A 120 -15.64 -9.84 0.39
CA ILE A 120 -16.66 -9.35 1.33
C ILE A 120 -17.63 -10.50 1.60
N LEU A 121 -17.55 -11.08 2.81
CA LEU A 121 -18.39 -12.21 3.21
C LEU A 121 -19.36 -11.80 4.32
N PRO A 122 -20.62 -12.30 4.33
CA PRO A 122 -21.58 -12.02 5.40
C PRO A 122 -21.04 -12.31 6.81
N ALA A 123 -20.24 -13.36 6.97
CA ALA A 123 -19.62 -13.72 8.25
C ALA A 123 -18.56 -12.71 8.75
N ARG A 124 -18.02 -11.84 7.87
CA ARG A 124 -17.00 -10.85 8.21
C ARG A 124 -17.59 -9.46 8.49
N LEU A 125 -18.74 -9.14 7.92
CA LEU A 125 -19.40 -7.83 8.08
C LEU A 125 -19.69 -7.44 9.54
N PRO A 126 -20.02 -8.36 10.47
CA PRO A 126 -20.16 -8.02 11.89
C PRO A 126 -18.85 -7.76 12.62
N LEU A 127 -17.70 -8.07 11.99
CA LEU A 127 -16.38 -8.04 12.64
C LEU A 127 -15.56 -6.80 12.24
N VAL A 128 -15.69 -6.36 10.98
CA VAL A 128 -14.91 -5.28 10.39
C VAL A 128 -15.73 -4.59 9.28
N SER A 129 -15.41 -3.32 9.01
CA SER A 129 -15.92 -2.59 7.86
C SER A 129 -15.11 -2.91 6.60
N PHE A 130 -15.76 -2.91 5.44
CA PHE A 130 -15.10 -3.14 4.14
C PHE A 130 -15.21 -1.93 3.23
N VAL A 131 -14.11 -1.67 2.50
CA VAL A 131 -14.09 -0.79 1.33
C VAL A 131 -13.82 -1.64 0.11
N ARG A 132 -14.70 -1.56 -0.89
CA ARG A 132 -14.54 -2.29 -2.15
C ARG A 132 -13.68 -1.48 -3.10
N TYR A 133 -12.58 -2.05 -3.58
CA TYR A 133 -11.73 -1.44 -4.62
C TYR A 133 -11.66 -2.25 -5.92
N GLY A 134 -12.28 -3.42 -5.96
CA GLY A 134 -12.25 -4.30 -7.13
C GLY A 134 -13.36 -5.34 -7.13
N HIS A 135 -13.54 -5.97 -8.29
CA HIS A 135 -14.41 -7.11 -8.50
C HIS A 135 -13.57 -8.28 -8.98
N PHE A 136 -13.54 -9.36 -8.20
CA PHE A 136 -12.74 -10.55 -8.48
C PHE A 136 -13.65 -11.78 -8.50
N SER A 137 -13.24 -12.80 -9.26
CA SER A 137 -13.89 -14.11 -9.29
C SER A 137 -12.88 -15.18 -8.90
N ASN A 138 -13.37 -16.27 -8.28
CA ASN A 138 -12.53 -17.41 -7.97
C ASN A 138 -12.52 -18.39 -9.14
N GLY A 139 -11.44 -19.15 -9.26
CA GLY A 139 -11.35 -20.23 -10.23
C GLY A 139 -10.40 -21.32 -9.76
N LEU A 140 -10.54 -22.50 -10.37
CA LEU A 140 -9.64 -23.61 -10.14
C LEU A 140 -8.43 -23.55 -11.06
N ILE A 141 -7.25 -23.72 -10.47
CA ILE A 141 -6.02 -23.98 -11.21
C ILE A 141 -5.84 -25.51 -11.25
N VAL A 142 -5.75 -26.07 -12.45
CA VAL A 142 -5.58 -27.51 -12.68
C VAL A 142 -4.29 -27.82 -13.43
N LYS A 143 -3.81 -29.06 -13.33
CA LYS A 143 -2.70 -29.53 -14.17
C LYS A 143 -3.07 -29.39 -15.65
N LYS A 144 -2.06 -29.13 -16.50
CA LYS A 144 -2.22 -29.07 -17.95
C LYS A 144 -2.98 -30.30 -18.46
N GLY A 145 -4.02 -30.07 -19.28
CA GLY A 145 -4.90 -31.11 -19.81
C GLY A 145 -6.04 -31.54 -18.89
N ASN A 146 -6.13 -31.00 -17.67
CA ASN A 146 -7.17 -31.31 -16.68
C ASN A 146 -7.41 -32.84 -16.48
N PRO A 147 -6.37 -33.60 -16.08
CA PRO A 147 -6.49 -35.07 -15.97
C PRO A 147 -7.49 -35.54 -14.91
N ALA A 148 -7.81 -34.69 -13.93
CA ALA A 148 -8.81 -34.98 -12.91
C ALA A 148 -10.23 -34.59 -13.33
N ASN A 149 -10.41 -34.03 -14.53
CA ASN A 149 -11.67 -33.55 -15.09
C ASN A 149 -12.47 -32.66 -14.11
N VAL A 150 -11.77 -31.81 -13.37
CA VAL A 150 -12.40 -30.93 -12.37
C VAL A 150 -12.74 -29.60 -13.01
N ARG A 151 -13.91 -29.07 -12.67
CA ARG A 151 -14.38 -27.74 -13.10
C ARG A 151 -14.96 -27.00 -11.90
N ASN A 152 -15.09 -25.68 -11.98
CA ASN A 152 -15.66 -24.87 -10.91
C ASN A 152 -17.06 -25.34 -10.50
N ASP A 153 -17.85 -25.85 -11.46
CA ASP A 153 -19.20 -26.40 -11.28
C ASP A 153 -19.22 -27.91 -10.99
N GLN A 154 -18.08 -28.59 -11.03
CA GLN A 154 -17.96 -30.05 -10.95
C GLN A 154 -16.73 -30.46 -10.12
N GLY A 155 -16.78 -30.16 -8.82
CA GLY A 155 -15.71 -30.46 -7.85
C GLY A 155 -15.99 -31.62 -6.90
N CYS A 156 -17.18 -32.23 -6.94
CA CYS A 156 -17.55 -33.27 -5.99
C CYS A 156 -16.60 -34.48 -6.07
N GLY A 157 -16.08 -34.91 -4.92
CA GLY A 157 -15.11 -36.01 -4.84
C GLY A 157 -13.68 -35.65 -5.22
N ALA A 158 -13.43 -34.44 -5.74
CA ALA A 158 -12.07 -33.98 -6.01
C ALA A 158 -11.38 -33.52 -4.71
N ARG A 159 -10.06 -33.70 -4.66
CA ARG A 159 -9.21 -33.14 -3.60
C ARG A 159 -8.74 -31.76 -4.03
N ILE A 160 -9.36 -30.71 -3.48
CA ILE A 160 -9.07 -29.32 -3.80
C ILE A 160 -8.32 -28.69 -2.62
N ALA A 161 -7.17 -28.10 -2.89
CA ALA A 161 -6.41 -27.32 -1.92
C ALA A 161 -6.85 -25.86 -1.99
N ALA A 162 -6.98 -25.23 -0.82
CA ALA A 162 -7.25 -23.80 -0.69
C ALA A 162 -6.48 -23.24 0.51
N GLU A 163 -6.15 -21.95 0.46
CA GLU A 163 -5.53 -21.28 1.59
C GLU A 163 -6.52 -21.16 2.76
N LYS A 164 -6.04 -21.39 3.98
CA LYS A 164 -6.87 -21.34 5.19
C LYS A 164 -7.47 -19.94 5.39
N GLY A 165 -8.76 -19.90 5.73
CA GLY A 165 -9.46 -18.65 6.03
C GLY A 165 -9.99 -17.91 4.79
N THR A 166 -9.76 -18.45 3.59
CA THR A 166 -10.36 -17.97 2.34
C THR A 166 -11.84 -18.38 2.23
N GLN A 167 -12.54 -17.74 1.29
CA GLN A 167 -13.93 -18.08 0.99
C GLN A 167 -14.02 -19.46 0.32
N PRO A 168 -15.10 -20.22 0.53
CA PRO A 168 -15.35 -21.44 -0.23
C PRO A 168 -15.38 -21.15 -1.74
N LEU A 169 -14.93 -22.12 -2.53
CA LEU A 169 -15.01 -22.11 -3.99
C LEU A 169 -16.43 -22.38 -4.50
#